data_AF-A0A9R1QNB5-F1
#
_entry.id   AF-A0A9R1QNB5-F1
#
_cell.length_a   1.000
_cell.length_b   1.000
_cell.length_c   1.000
_cell.angle_alpha   90.00
_cell.angle_beta   90.00
_cell.angle_gamma   90.00
#
_symmetry.space_group_name_H-M   'P 1'
#
loop_
_entity.id
_entity.type
_entity.pdbx_description
1 polymer ?
#
loop_
_entity_poly.entity_id
_entity_poly.type
_entity_poly.pdbx_seq_one_letter_code
_entity_poly.pdbx_strand_id
1 'polypeptide(L)'
;MAFMAALEADLRALSAEARRRHPAVKDAAEHATLKLRSLSNPREIAQKGDILRIFLMACSVKSVKLSVIGLSCLQKLISHDAVASSALKEILATLRDHSEMPDESLQLKTLQTMLIVFQSHLRPESEEDMSQALGICLHLLESSRSSDSVRNTAAATFRQAVALVFDNVVLAESLPTGKASPARLGSSASSVANNVTRSFGQTL
;
A
#
# COMPACT_ATOMS: atom_id res chain seq x y z
N MET A 1 7.80 -18.89 13.55
CA MET A 1 7.92 -18.38 14.94
C MET A 1 8.27 -16.89 15.01
N ALA A 2 9.14 -16.34 14.15
CA ALA A 2 9.54 -14.92 14.22
C ALA A 2 8.38 -13.90 14.12
N PHE A 3 7.41 -14.11 13.22
CA PHE A 3 6.27 -13.20 13.03
C PHE A 3 5.42 -13.04 14.30
N MET A 4 5.03 -14.14 14.94
CA MET A 4 4.21 -14.11 16.16
C MET A 4 4.92 -13.38 17.31
N ALA A 5 6.22 -13.63 17.47
CA ALA A 5 7.04 -12.96 18.48
C ALA A 5 7.16 -11.45 18.21
N ALA A 6 7.31 -11.05 16.94
CA ALA A 6 7.33 -9.64 16.55
C ALA A 6 5.98 -8.97 16.85
N LEU A 7 4.87 -9.64 16.53
CA LEU A 7 3.52 -9.12 16.78
C LEU A 7 3.23 -8.97 18.27
N GLU A 8 3.68 -9.92 19.10
CA GLU A 8 3.58 -9.79 20.57
C GLU A 8 4.43 -8.63 21.10
N ALA A 9 5.63 -8.43 20.55
CA ALA A 9 6.48 -7.30 20.90
C ALA A 9 5.82 -5.96 20.54
N ASP A 10 5.20 -5.87 19.36
CA ASP A 10 4.50 -4.66 18.95
C ASP A 10 3.26 -4.37 19.81
N LEU A 11 2.48 -5.39 20.19
CA LEU A 11 1.34 -5.23 21.11
C LEU A 11 1.79 -4.72 22.49
N ARG A 12 2.92 -5.22 22.99
CA ARG A 12 3.51 -4.70 24.24
C ARG A 12 3.99 -3.26 24.09
N ALA A 13 4.63 -2.91 22.97
CA ALA A 13 5.05 -1.54 22.69
C ALA A 13 3.83 -0.59 22.60
N LEU A 14 2.76 -1.04 21.93
CA LEU A 14 1.52 -0.30 21.80
C LEU A 14 0.86 -0.05 23.16
N SER A 15 0.77 -1.08 24.02
CA SER A 15 0.26 -0.94 25.38
C SER A 15 1.07 0.06 26.20
N ALA A 16 2.40 -0.04 26.15
CA ALA A 16 3.29 0.85 26.89
C ALA A 16 3.15 2.32 26.44
N GLU A 17 3.07 2.58 25.14
CA GLU A 17 2.89 3.92 24.58
C GLU A 17 1.50 4.49 24.90
N ALA A 18 0.45 3.67 24.84
CA ALA A 18 -0.92 4.10 25.07
C ALA A 18 -1.25 4.36 26.56
N ARG A 19 -0.51 3.75 27.50
CA ARG A 19 -0.82 3.70 28.94
C ARG A 19 -1.24 5.04 29.58
N ARG A 20 -0.63 6.16 29.18
CA ARG A 20 -0.88 7.46 29.82
C ARG A 20 -2.06 8.24 29.23
N ARG A 21 -2.26 8.14 27.91
CA ARG A 21 -3.19 9.03 27.17
C ARG A 21 -4.37 8.30 26.55
N HIS A 22 -4.23 6.99 26.33
CA HIS A 22 -5.20 6.18 25.60
C HIS A 22 -5.42 4.84 26.32
N PRO A 23 -5.98 4.84 27.55
CA PRO A 23 -6.18 3.63 28.35
C PRO A 23 -6.98 2.55 27.61
N ALA A 24 -7.98 2.93 26.79
CA ALA A 24 -8.72 1.98 25.96
C ALA A 24 -7.84 1.22 24.94
N VAL A 25 -6.88 1.91 24.30
CA VAL A 25 -5.91 1.27 23.38
C VAL A 25 -4.97 0.35 24.16
N LYS A 26 -4.54 0.78 25.34
CA LYS A 26 -3.69 0.00 26.24
C LYS A 26 -4.37 -1.30 26.67
N ASP A 27 -5.60 -1.24 27.16
CA ASP A 27 -6.35 -2.43 27.61
C ASP A 27 -6.64 -3.40 26.46
N ALA A 28 -6.98 -2.88 25.28
CA ALA A 28 -7.20 -3.71 24.11
C ALA A 28 -5.92 -4.41 23.62
N ALA A 29 -4.76 -3.74 23.69
CA ALA A 29 -3.47 -4.33 23.36
C ALA A 29 -3.06 -5.44 24.34
N GLU A 30 -3.33 -5.26 25.65
CA GLU A 30 -3.11 -6.31 26.67
C GLU A 30 -4.01 -7.53 26.41
N HIS A 31 -5.29 -7.30 26.11
CA HIS A 31 -6.22 -8.38 25.78
C HIS A 31 -5.80 -9.12 24.49
N ALA A 32 -5.41 -8.37 23.45
CA ALA A 32 -4.91 -8.96 22.21
C ALA A 32 -3.62 -9.76 22.42
N THR A 33 -2.74 -9.36 23.34
CA THR A 33 -1.52 -10.11 23.69
C THR A 33 -1.87 -11.49 24.24
N LEU A 34 -2.88 -11.58 25.12
CA LEU A 34 -3.35 -12.85 25.65
C LEU A 34 -3.99 -13.71 24.55
N LYS A 35 -4.82 -13.09 23.70
CA LYS A 35 -5.47 -13.78 22.59
C LYS A 35 -4.47 -14.31 21.57
N LEU A 36 -3.42 -13.55 21.26
CA LEU A 36 -2.38 -13.93 20.30
C LEU A 36 -1.69 -15.25 20.68
N ARG A 37 -1.51 -15.51 21.98
CA ARG A 37 -0.90 -16.77 22.48
C ARG A 37 -1.75 -18.00 22.21
N SER A 38 -3.06 -17.83 21.98
CA SER A 38 -3.97 -18.92 21.59
C SER A 38 -4.03 -19.16 20.08
N LEU A 39 -3.37 -18.31 19.28
CA LEU A 39 -3.37 -18.41 17.82
C LEU A 39 -2.10 -19.09 17.34
N SER A 40 -2.23 -19.99 16.37
CA SER A 40 -1.11 -20.82 15.93
C SER A 40 -0.49 -20.37 14.60
N ASN A 41 -1.24 -19.62 13.77
CA ASN A 41 -0.81 -19.23 12.43
C ASN A 41 -1.46 -17.91 11.94
N PRO A 42 -0.89 -17.26 10.89
CA PRO A 42 -1.42 -16.03 10.32
C PRO A 42 -2.87 -16.10 9.82
N ARG A 43 -3.31 -17.26 9.29
CA ARG A 43 -4.69 -17.41 8.78
C ARG A 43 -5.72 -17.34 9.89
N GLU A 44 -5.43 -17.90 11.06
CA GLU A 44 -6.31 -17.74 12.24
C GLU A 44 -6.42 -16.28 12.70
N ILE A 45 -5.32 -15.50 12.58
CA ILE A 45 -5.33 -14.07 12.86
C ILE A 45 -6.26 -13.35 11.87
N ALA A 46 -6.13 -13.65 10.57
CA ALA A 46 -6.95 -13.06 9.52
C ALA A 46 -8.45 -13.36 9.72
N GLN A 47 -8.80 -14.59 10.09
CA GLN A 47 -10.20 -15.02 10.28
C GLN A 47 -10.87 -14.36 11.47
N LYS A 48 -10.14 -14.18 12.58
CA LYS A 48 -10.69 -13.59 13.80
C LYS A 48 -10.76 -12.06 13.73
N GLY A 49 -9.81 -11.42 13.06
CA GLY A 49 -9.80 -9.98 12.82
C GLY A 49 -9.54 -9.09 14.06
N ASP A 50 -9.63 -9.63 15.27
CA ASP A 50 -9.47 -8.85 16.51
C ASP A 50 -8.10 -8.16 16.61
N ILE A 51 -7.04 -8.87 16.19
CA ILE A 51 -5.67 -8.36 16.27
C ILE A 51 -5.49 -7.16 15.33
N LEU A 52 -6.01 -7.25 14.10
CA LEU A 52 -6.02 -6.13 13.16
C LEU A 52 -6.75 -4.92 13.73
N ARG A 53 -7.92 -5.15 14.33
CA ARG A 53 -8.77 -4.09 14.89
C ARG A 53 -8.05 -3.28 15.97
N ILE A 54 -7.17 -3.88 16.76
CA ILE A 54 -6.39 -3.15 17.78
C ILE A 54 -5.46 -2.13 17.13
N PHE A 55 -4.78 -2.51 16.04
CA PHE A 55 -3.87 -1.60 15.35
C PHE A 55 -4.62 -0.52 14.57
N LEU A 56 -5.79 -0.82 14.01
CA LEU A 56 -6.67 0.19 13.40
C LEU A 56 -7.18 1.18 14.45
N MET A 57 -7.53 0.70 15.64
CA MET A 57 -7.91 1.55 16.77
C MET A 57 -6.73 2.42 17.27
N ALA A 58 -5.51 1.89 17.26
CA ALA A 58 -4.31 2.68 17.55
C ALA A 58 -4.06 3.79 16.51
N CYS A 59 -4.36 3.51 15.25
CA CYS A 59 -4.25 4.50 14.18
C CYS A 59 -5.37 5.57 14.28
N SER A 60 -6.57 5.20 14.72
CA SER A 60 -7.72 6.12 14.75
C SER A 60 -7.62 7.22 15.81
N VAL A 61 -6.78 7.05 16.85
CA VAL A 61 -6.54 8.11 17.84
C VAL A 61 -5.60 9.22 17.34
N LYS A 62 -5.08 9.11 16.11
CA LYS A 62 -4.26 10.11 15.40
C LYS A 62 -3.06 10.64 16.21
N SER A 63 -2.51 9.80 17.08
CA SER A 63 -1.26 10.06 17.80
C SER A 63 -0.09 9.55 16.97
N VAL A 64 0.86 10.42 16.62
CA VAL A 64 1.99 10.07 15.75
C VAL A 64 2.67 8.77 16.18
N LYS A 65 2.99 8.63 17.47
CA LYS A 65 3.68 7.43 17.98
C LYS A 65 2.83 6.16 17.89
N LEU A 66 1.55 6.24 18.24
CA LEU A 66 0.65 5.08 18.17
C LEU A 66 0.36 4.69 16.72
N SER A 67 0.17 5.67 15.84
CA SER A 67 0.01 5.48 14.41
C SER A 67 1.26 4.84 13.78
N VAL A 68 2.47 5.26 14.16
CA VAL A 68 3.71 4.62 13.67
C VAL A 68 3.77 3.14 14.08
N ILE A 69 3.43 2.82 15.34
CA ILE A 69 3.38 1.42 15.80
C ILE A 69 2.28 0.66 15.04
N GLY A 70 1.07 1.21 14.98
CA GLY A 70 -0.09 0.62 14.32
C GLY A 70 0.18 0.31 12.84
N LEU A 71 0.63 1.29 12.06
CA LEU A 71 0.96 1.10 10.65
C LEU A 71 2.11 0.10 10.44
N SER A 72 3.12 0.09 11.32
CA SER A 72 4.18 -0.93 11.27
C SER A 72 3.65 -2.34 11.48
N CYS A 73 2.63 -2.51 12.32
CA CYS A 73 2.00 -3.80 12.54
C CYS A 73 1.09 -4.19 11.37
N LEU A 74 0.32 -3.24 10.84
CA LEU A 74 -0.47 -3.46 9.63
C LEU A 74 0.42 -3.99 8.50
N GLN A 75 1.56 -3.35 8.25
CA GLN A 75 2.53 -3.81 7.24
C GLN A 75 2.96 -5.28 7.45
N LYS A 76 3.27 -5.67 8.69
CA LYS A 76 3.63 -7.06 9.03
C LYS A 76 2.46 -8.02 8.84
N LEU A 77 1.26 -7.63 9.30
CA LEU A 77 0.06 -8.45 9.13
C LEU A 77 -0.22 -8.70 7.64
N ILE A 78 -0.18 -7.65 6.82
CA ILE A 78 -0.42 -7.74 5.38
C ILE A 78 0.65 -8.61 4.70
N SER A 79 1.93 -8.39 5.01
CA SER A 79 3.05 -9.14 4.41
C SER A 79 3.07 -10.64 4.77
N HIS A 80 2.31 -11.05 5.79
CA HIS A 80 2.20 -12.43 6.24
C HIS A 80 0.81 -13.05 5.98
N ASP A 81 0.00 -12.45 5.10
CA ASP A 81 -1.36 -12.88 4.79
C ASP A 81 -2.27 -13.01 6.04
N ALA A 82 -2.00 -12.20 7.07
CA ALA A 82 -2.70 -12.21 8.36
C ALA A 82 -3.89 -11.23 8.41
N VAL A 83 -4.42 -10.86 7.25
CA VAL A 83 -5.52 -9.89 7.08
C VAL A 83 -6.53 -10.44 6.09
N ALA A 84 -7.82 -10.39 6.42
CA ALA A 84 -8.88 -10.76 5.48
C ALA A 84 -9.11 -9.66 4.43
N SER A 85 -9.43 -10.05 3.18
CA SER A 85 -9.70 -9.10 2.09
C SER A 85 -10.84 -8.12 2.39
N SER A 86 -11.80 -8.51 3.23
CA SER A 86 -12.90 -7.64 3.69
C SER A 86 -12.43 -6.40 4.47
N ALA A 87 -11.21 -6.42 5.01
CA ALA A 87 -10.65 -5.29 5.77
C ALA A 87 -10.00 -4.21 4.88
N LEU A 88 -9.88 -4.44 3.56
CA LEU A 88 -9.21 -3.50 2.66
C LEU A 88 -9.79 -2.08 2.75
N LYS A 89 -11.12 -1.95 2.73
CA LYS A 89 -11.78 -0.62 2.80
C LYS A 89 -11.43 0.14 4.08
N GLU A 90 -11.38 -0.54 5.21
CA GLU A 90 -11.01 0.05 6.50
C GLU A 90 -9.54 0.46 6.55
N ILE A 91 -8.66 -0.36 5.95
CA ILE A 91 -7.23 -0.05 5.81
C ILE A 91 -7.02 1.17 4.91
N LEU A 92 -7.65 1.22 3.73
CA LEU A 92 -7.55 2.37 2.82
C LEU A 92 -8.07 3.66 3.47
N ALA A 93 -9.19 3.58 4.20
CA ALA A 93 -9.70 4.72 4.97
C ALA A 93 -8.69 5.20 6.01
N THR A 94 -8.06 4.26 6.74
CA THR A 94 -7.02 4.59 7.71
C THR A 94 -5.81 5.25 7.05
N LEU A 95 -5.34 4.72 5.92
CA LEU A 95 -4.19 5.27 5.19
C LEU A 95 -4.48 6.66 4.60
N ARG A 96 -5.71 6.91 4.13
CA ARG A 96 -6.15 8.24 3.71
C ARG A 96 -6.07 9.23 4.87
N ASP A 97 -6.64 8.90 6.02
CA ASP A 97 -6.59 9.75 7.21
C ASP A 97 -5.15 10.07 7.64
N HIS A 98 -4.22 9.14 7.48
CA HIS A 98 -2.80 9.34 7.80
C HIS A 98 -2.03 10.12 6.72
N SER A 99 -2.50 10.08 5.47
CA SER A 99 -1.93 10.90 4.39
C SER A 99 -2.18 12.40 4.59
N GLU A 100 -3.27 12.75 5.29
CA GLU A 100 -3.63 14.13 5.61
C GLU A 100 -2.87 14.68 6.82
N MET A 101 -2.20 13.82 7.60
CA MET A 101 -1.41 14.25 8.75
C MET A 101 -0.13 14.96 8.27
N PRO A 102 0.29 16.05 8.95
CA PRO A 102 1.46 16.84 8.54
C PRO A 102 2.80 16.18 8.89
N ASP A 103 2.78 15.07 9.64
CA ASP A 103 3.98 14.39 10.08
C ASP A 103 4.61 13.60 8.92
N GLU A 104 5.81 14.01 8.49
CA GLU A 104 6.54 13.38 7.39
C GLU A 104 6.75 11.87 7.61
N SER A 105 7.04 11.45 8.85
CA SER A 105 7.31 10.03 9.14
C SER A 105 6.06 9.16 8.90
N LEU A 106 4.88 9.69 9.24
CA LEU A 106 3.61 9.04 8.94
C LEU A 106 3.29 9.05 7.45
N GLN A 107 3.52 10.15 6.74
CA GLN A 107 3.29 10.21 5.30
C GLN A 107 4.14 9.17 4.55
N LEU A 108 5.42 9.07 4.88
CA LEU A 108 6.32 8.05 4.32
C LEU A 108 5.85 6.64 4.67
N LYS A 109 5.42 6.41 5.92
CA LYS A 109 4.93 5.11 6.36
C LYS A 109 3.59 4.74 5.72
N THR A 110 2.74 5.72 5.42
CA THR A 110 1.53 5.55 4.60
C THR A 110 1.89 5.07 3.21
N LEU A 111 2.83 5.73 2.52
CA LEU A 111 3.30 5.33 1.18
C LEU A 111 3.92 3.92 1.18
N GLN A 112 4.71 3.58 2.19
CA GLN A 112 5.24 2.23 2.36
C GLN A 112 4.13 1.19 2.55
N THR A 113 3.11 1.51 3.35
CA THR A 113 1.97 0.60 3.57
C THR A 113 1.15 0.44 2.30
N MET A 114 0.93 1.53 1.54
CA MET A 114 0.26 1.48 0.25
C MET A 114 0.97 0.53 -0.71
N LEU A 115 2.30 0.63 -0.81
CA LEU A 115 3.07 -0.25 -1.68
C LEU A 115 2.92 -1.72 -1.29
N ILE A 116 2.96 -2.02 0.01
CA ILE A 116 2.75 -3.38 0.54
C ILE A 116 1.34 -3.88 0.20
N VAL A 117 0.31 -3.05 0.30
CA VAL A 117 -1.06 -3.40 -0.10
C VAL A 117 -1.08 -3.83 -1.58
N PHE A 118 -0.51 -3.03 -2.48
CA PHE A 118 -0.45 -3.35 -3.92
C PHE A 118 0.33 -4.64 -4.25
N GLN A 119 1.30 -5.01 -3.42
CA GLN A 119 2.13 -6.22 -3.60
C GLN A 119 1.55 -7.48 -2.93
N SER A 120 0.50 -7.33 -2.13
CA SER A 120 -0.09 -8.41 -1.33
C SER A 120 -1.38 -8.97 -1.93
N HIS A 121 -1.98 -9.95 -1.25
CA HIS A 121 -3.33 -10.45 -1.56
C HIS A 121 -4.43 -9.41 -1.31
N LEU A 122 -4.13 -8.29 -0.65
CA LEU A 122 -5.04 -7.16 -0.45
C LEU A 122 -4.98 -6.12 -1.57
N ARG A 123 -4.30 -6.40 -2.68
CA ARG A 123 -4.28 -5.48 -3.82
C ARG A 123 -5.72 -5.07 -4.19
N PRO A 124 -5.99 -3.79 -4.50
CA PRO A 124 -7.32 -3.38 -4.93
C PRO A 124 -7.74 -4.09 -6.22
N GLU A 125 -8.95 -4.64 -6.26
CA GLU A 125 -9.49 -5.29 -7.46
C GLU A 125 -10.71 -4.55 -8.03
N SER A 126 -11.47 -3.85 -7.20
CA SER A 126 -12.57 -3.00 -7.65
C SER A 126 -12.07 -1.64 -8.14
N GLU A 127 -12.79 -1.03 -9.09
CA GLU A 127 -12.49 0.33 -9.56
C GLU A 127 -12.51 1.35 -8.40
N GLU A 128 -13.48 1.21 -7.49
CA GLU A 128 -13.61 2.06 -6.31
C GLU A 128 -12.36 1.97 -5.43
N ASP A 129 -11.96 0.77 -5.00
CA ASP A 129 -10.81 0.59 -4.12
C ASP A 129 -9.50 1.00 -4.81
N MET A 130 -9.38 0.75 -6.12
CA MET A 130 -8.24 1.16 -6.93
C MET A 130 -8.10 2.68 -6.98
N SER A 131 -9.22 3.38 -7.24
CA SER A 131 -9.24 4.84 -7.29
C SER A 131 -8.86 5.45 -5.95
N GLN A 132 -9.34 4.89 -4.84
CA GLN A 132 -8.99 5.34 -3.49
C GLN A 132 -7.50 5.12 -3.22
N ALA A 133 -6.98 3.93 -3.52
CA ALA A 133 -5.59 3.57 -3.29
C ALA A 133 -4.61 4.47 -4.08
N LEU A 134 -4.86 4.66 -5.38
CA LEU A 134 -4.05 5.55 -6.21
C LEU A 134 -4.21 7.02 -5.81
N GLY A 135 -5.42 7.42 -5.42
CA GLY A 135 -5.74 8.76 -4.94
C GLY A 135 -4.93 9.16 -3.70
N ILE A 136 -4.68 8.23 -2.76
CA ILE A 136 -3.82 8.49 -1.58
C ILE A 136 -2.38 8.83 -2.01
N CYS A 137 -1.81 8.08 -2.96
CA CYS A 137 -0.47 8.34 -3.47
C CYS A 137 -0.39 9.69 -4.20
N LEU A 138 -1.39 10.01 -5.04
CA LEU A 138 -1.47 11.29 -5.74
C LEU A 138 -1.65 12.46 -4.77
N HIS A 139 -2.47 12.31 -3.73
CA HIS A 139 -2.64 13.32 -2.69
C HIS A 139 -1.30 13.71 -2.07
N LEU A 140 -0.48 12.73 -1.67
CA LEU A 140 0.83 12.99 -1.08
C LEU A 140 1.85 13.55 -2.08
N LEU A 141 1.73 13.21 -3.36
CA LEU A 141 2.57 13.72 -4.44
C LEU A 141 2.28 15.20 -4.75
N GLU A 142 1.01 15.59 -4.76
CA GLU A 142 0.58 16.94 -5.16
C GLU A 142 0.45 17.90 -3.99
N SER A 143 0.30 17.38 -2.76
CA SER A 143 0.17 18.20 -1.56
C SER A 143 1.39 19.11 -1.36
N SER A 144 1.11 20.41 -1.28
CA SER A 144 2.11 21.44 -0.95
C SER A 144 2.60 21.35 0.50
N ARG A 145 1.89 20.58 1.35
CA ARG A 145 2.25 20.32 2.74
C ARG A 145 3.24 19.17 2.90
N SER A 146 3.44 18.36 1.86
CA SER A 146 4.40 17.26 1.85
C SER A 146 5.80 17.79 1.57
N SER A 147 6.81 17.27 2.25
CA SER A 147 8.21 17.55 1.94
C SER A 147 8.64 16.90 0.62
N ASP A 148 9.78 17.34 0.08
CA ASP A 148 10.30 16.79 -1.18
C ASP A 148 10.61 15.29 -1.09
N SER A 149 11.05 14.81 0.07
CA SER A 149 11.27 13.39 0.34
C SER A 149 9.96 12.59 0.18
N VAL A 150 8.87 13.08 0.77
CA VAL A 150 7.53 12.48 0.67
C VAL A 150 7.04 12.51 -0.77
N ARG A 151 7.14 13.65 -1.45
CA ARG A 151 6.70 13.79 -2.85
C ARG A 151 7.46 12.86 -3.79
N ASN A 152 8.78 12.78 -3.66
CA ASN A 152 9.61 11.87 -4.45
C ASN A 152 9.26 10.40 -4.19
N THR A 153 9.03 10.05 -2.92
CA THR A 153 8.60 8.70 -2.52
C THR A 153 7.21 8.41 -3.09
N ALA A 154 6.28 9.37 -3.04
CA ALA A 154 4.93 9.22 -3.58
C ALA A 154 4.95 8.99 -5.10
N ALA A 155 5.79 9.74 -5.84
CA ALA A 155 5.98 9.53 -7.27
C ALA A 155 6.54 8.15 -7.60
N ALA A 156 7.46 7.63 -6.80
CA ALA A 156 8.01 6.29 -6.96
C ALA A 156 6.95 5.22 -6.66
N THR A 157 6.26 5.33 -5.52
CA THR A 157 5.19 4.43 -5.11
C THR A 157 4.04 4.41 -6.13
N PHE A 158 3.62 5.57 -6.64
CA PHE A 158 2.56 5.65 -7.64
C PHE A 158 2.93 4.93 -8.94
N ARG A 159 4.13 5.19 -9.48
CA ARG A 159 4.62 4.49 -10.68
C ARG A 159 4.67 2.98 -10.46
N GLN A 160 5.13 2.54 -9.29
CA GLN A 160 5.20 1.12 -8.97
C GLN A 160 3.82 0.49 -8.79
N ALA A 161 2.88 1.17 -8.14
CA ALA A 161 1.50 0.73 -8.02
C ALA A 161 0.84 0.56 -9.40
N VAL A 162 0.99 1.55 -10.28
CA VAL A 162 0.48 1.46 -11.66
C VAL A 162 1.11 0.28 -12.40
N ALA A 163 2.43 0.10 -12.32
CA ALA A 163 3.09 -1.05 -12.95
C ALA A 163 2.53 -2.39 -12.44
N LEU A 164 2.35 -2.54 -11.12
CA LEU A 164 1.75 -3.74 -10.52
C LEU A 164 0.32 -3.98 -11.01
N VAL A 165 -0.49 -2.92 -11.17
CA VAL A 165 -1.84 -3.05 -11.72
C VAL A 165 -1.80 -3.62 -13.14
N PHE A 166 -0.94 -3.07 -14.01
CA PHE A 166 -0.79 -3.57 -15.37
C PHE A 166 -0.27 -5.01 -15.41
N ASP A 167 0.72 -5.35 -14.59
CA ASP A 167 1.25 -6.72 -14.49
C ASP A 167 0.14 -7.70 -14.07
N ASN A 168 -0.72 -7.31 -13.12
CA ASN A 168 -1.86 -8.12 -12.69
C ASN A 168 -2.90 -8.30 -13.80
N VAL A 169 -3.19 -7.26 -14.59
CA VAL A 169 -4.11 -7.36 -15.74
C VAL A 169 -3.57 -8.33 -16.79
N VAL A 170 -2.27 -8.24 -17.11
CA VAL A 170 -1.62 -9.17 -18.05
C VAL A 170 -1.72 -10.61 -17.58
N LEU A 171 -1.52 -10.86 -16.28
CA LEU A 171 -1.66 -12.19 -15.68
C LEU A 171 -3.11 -12.69 -15.69
N ALA A 172 -4.06 -11.84 -15.31
CA ALA A 172 -5.48 -12.20 -15.23
C ALA A 172 -6.08 -12.53 -16.61
N GLU A 173 -5.71 -11.76 -17.64
CA GLU A 173 -6.19 -11.91 -19.01
C GLU A 173 -5.34 -12.90 -19.85
N SER A 174 -4.34 -13.55 -19.23
CA SER A 174 -3.41 -14.46 -19.93
C SER A 174 -2.75 -13.83 -21.17
N LEU A 175 -2.50 -12.52 -21.13
CA LEU A 175 -1.92 -11.78 -22.24
C LEU A 175 -0.44 -12.14 -22.40
N PRO A 176 0.10 -12.14 -23.64
CA PRO A 176 1.52 -12.37 -23.85
C PRO A 176 2.34 -11.31 -23.10
N THR A 177 3.23 -11.75 -22.22
CA THR A 177 4.18 -10.87 -21.55
C THR A 177 5.18 -10.36 -22.58
N GLY A 178 4.90 -9.16 -23.11
CA GLY A 178 5.74 -8.48 -24.09
C GLY A 178 7.10 -8.09 -23.51
N LYS A 179 8.00 -9.06 -23.30
CA LYS A 179 9.43 -8.75 -23.26
C LYS A 179 9.83 -8.43 -24.69
N ALA A 180 9.76 -7.15 -25.06
CA ALA A 180 10.47 -6.67 -26.23
C ALA A 180 11.97 -6.94 -26.00
N SER A 181 12.45 -8.08 -26.52
CA SER A 181 13.89 -8.31 -26.65
C SER A 181 14.45 -7.24 -27.59
N PRO A 182 15.58 -6.60 -27.28
CA PRO A 182 16.29 -5.75 -28.23
C PRO A 182 17.04 -6.66 -29.20
N ALA A 183 16.31 -7.43 -30.02
CA ALA A 183 16.89 -8.27 -31.04
C ALA A 183 16.10 -8.11 -32.33
N ARG A 184 16.77 -7.48 -33.30
CA ARG A 184 16.42 -7.31 -34.72
C ARG A 184 15.60 -6.07 -35.08
N LEU A 185 16.24 -4.91 -34.96
CA LEU A 185 16.15 -3.90 -36.01
C LEU A 185 16.80 -4.48 -37.28
N GLY A 186 16.01 -5.25 -38.03
CA GLY A 186 16.36 -5.76 -39.35
C GLY A 186 15.30 -5.31 -40.34
N SER A 187 15.64 -4.28 -41.12
CA SER A 187 15.05 -3.89 -42.41
C SER A 187 13.53 -4.03 -42.59
N SER A 188 12.79 -2.97 -42.26
CA SER A 188 11.59 -2.54 -43.00
C SER A 188 11.27 -1.07 -42.70
N ALA A 189 12.28 -0.21 -42.68
CA ALA A 189 12.12 1.24 -42.55
C ALA A 189 12.48 1.92 -43.89
N SER A 190 11.78 1.55 -44.96
CA SER A 190 11.97 2.22 -46.27
C SER A 190 10.70 2.36 -47.11
N SER A 191 9.49 2.24 -46.53
CA SER A 191 8.26 2.32 -47.33
C SER A 191 7.26 3.40 -46.93
N VAL A 192 7.49 4.17 -45.85
CA VAL A 192 6.50 5.18 -45.40
C VAL A 192 7.00 6.64 -45.54
N ALA A 193 8.31 6.87 -45.66
CA ALA A 193 8.85 8.23 -45.83
C ALA A 193 8.70 8.79 -47.26
N ASN A 194 8.52 7.94 -48.29
CA ASN A 194 8.41 8.40 -49.68
C ASN A 194 7.00 8.88 -50.08
N ASN A 195 6.00 8.74 -49.21
CA ASN A 195 4.61 9.09 -49.54
C ASN A 195 4.17 10.47 -49.03
N VAL A 196 5.01 11.20 -48.28
CA VAL A 196 4.70 12.55 -47.79
C VAL A 196 5.36 13.64 -48.67
N THR A 197 6.41 13.33 -49.41
CA THR A 197 7.13 14.30 -50.26
C THR A 197 6.52 14.50 -51.64
N ARG A 198 5.55 13.67 -52.07
CA ARG A 198 4.86 13.83 -53.38
C ARG A 198 3.57 14.65 -53.34
N SER A 199 3.10 15.08 -52.17
CA SER A 199 1.83 15.82 -52.05
C SER A 199 1.97 17.35 -52.03
N PHE A 200 3.19 17.90 -52.05
CA PHE A 200 3.44 19.35 -51.96
C PHE A 200 3.99 19.99 -53.26
N GLY A 201 3.90 19.28 -54.40
CA GLY A 201 4.41 19.75 -55.69
C GLY A 201 3.35 20.03 -56.77
N GLN A 202 2.06 19.94 -56.47
CA GLN A 202 0.97 20.25 -57.42
C GLN A 202 0.04 21.31 -56.84
N THR A 203 0.56 22.52 -56.69
CA THR A 203 -0.26 23.74 -56.67
C THR A 203 0.63 24.92 -57.08
N LEU A 204 0.96 24.98 -58.36
CA LEU A 204 1.22 26.18 -59.15
C LEU A 204 0.90 25.84 -60.61
#